data_AF-A0ABC8D9H7-F1
#
_entry.id   AF-A0ABC8D9H7-F1
#
_cell.length_a   1.000
_cell.length_b   1.000
_cell.length_c   1.000
_cell.angle_alpha   90.00
_cell.angle_beta   90.00
_cell.angle_gamma   90.00
#
_symmetry.space_group_name_H-M   'P 1'
#
loop_
_entity.id
_entity.type
_entity.pdbx_description
1 polymer ?
#
loop_
_entity_poly.entity_id
_entity_poly.type
_entity_poly.pdbx_seq_one_letter_code
_entity_poly.pdbx_strand_id
1 'polypeptide(L)'
;MKLIDIANKIDKSEQNRQWVDTDDIGYELGIDNVPCVEQDRLKCYWVGNWYCTDSYVGYRMYFFDDEPAAFSIQLGRKCEESFHWFTLELATKVREYLLSLNQEKELNISICDINEDIGDSYKLEFNEQILNFNRAKLNNEKVEILEKIKHTTCGIDTKVKIKLPDGEEKHVDISDLNFDFHITE
;
A
#
# COMPACT_ATOMS: atom_id res chain seq x y z
N MET A 1 -6.05 -16.22 28.04
CA MET A 1 -6.85 -17.06 27.13
C MET A 1 -5.89 -17.73 26.16
N LYS A 2 -6.05 -19.02 25.83
CA LYS A 2 -5.18 -19.70 24.86
C LYS A 2 -5.69 -19.46 23.43
N LEU A 3 -4.83 -19.58 22.42
CA LEU A 3 -5.23 -19.42 21.00
C LEU A 3 -6.34 -20.40 20.61
N ILE A 4 -6.30 -21.63 21.13
CA ILE A 4 -7.35 -22.62 20.91
C ILE A 4 -8.71 -22.20 21.50
N ASP A 5 -8.71 -21.48 22.63
CA ASP A 5 -9.96 -20.95 23.21
C ASP A 5 -10.55 -19.86 22.31
N ILE A 6 -9.68 -19.04 21.70
CA ILE A 6 -10.07 -18.00 20.75
C ILE A 6 -10.63 -18.65 19.49
N ALA A 7 -9.91 -19.60 18.88
CA ALA A 7 -10.35 -20.25 17.65
C ALA A 7 -11.73 -20.92 17.78
N ASN A 8 -12.06 -21.44 18.97
CA ASN A 8 -13.36 -22.06 19.26
C ASN A 8 -14.49 -21.05 19.54
N LYS A 9 -14.17 -19.79 19.85
CA LYS A 9 -15.13 -18.76 20.26
C LYS A 9 -15.17 -17.53 19.36
N ILE A 10 -14.26 -17.46 18.39
CA ILE A 10 -14.15 -16.35 17.45
C ILE A 10 -15.46 -16.21 16.68
N ASP A 11 -15.86 -14.97 16.43
CA ASP A 11 -17.01 -14.70 15.58
C ASP A 11 -16.67 -15.08 14.14
N LYS A 12 -17.34 -16.13 13.63
CA LYS A 12 -17.19 -16.61 12.25
C LYS A 12 -18.27 -16.05 11.31
N SER A 13 -18.93 -14.96 11.70
CA SER A 13 -19.88 -14.25 10.84
C SER A 13 -19.20 -13.62 9.62
N GLU A 14 -19.95 -13.39 8.54
CA GLU A 14 -19.43 -12.69 7.36
C GLU A 14 -18.99 -11.25 7.69
N GLN A 15 -19.56 -10.63 8.73
CA GLN A 15 -19.17 -9.29 9.18
C GLN A 15 -17.75 -9.26 9.79
N ASN A 16 -17.30 -10.38 10.38
CA ASN A 16 -15.96 -10.51 10.96
C ASN A 16 -14.97 -11.24 10.02
N ARG A 17 -15.46 -11.76 8.88
CA ARG A 17 -14.65 -12.41 7.86
C ARG A 17 -13.76 -11.36 7.19
N GLN A 18 -12.49 -11.70 7.03
CA GLN A 18 -11.53 -10.91 6.30
C GLN A 18 -11.11 -11.64 5.03
N TRP A 19 -10.80 -10.86 4.00
CA TRP A 19 -10.21 -11.38 2.78
C TRP A 19 -8.85 -12.04 3.05
N VAL A 20 -8.57 -13.12 2.33
CA VAL A 20 -7.33 -13.90 2.44
C VAL A 20 -6.48 -13.54 1.24
N ASP A 21 -5.35 -12.89 1.49
CA ASP A 21 -4.34 -12.67 0.46
C ASP A 21 -3.53 -13.96 0.26
N THR A 22 -3.80 -14.66 -0.84
CA THR A 22 -3.13 -15.91 -1.17
C THR A 22 -1.69 -15.72 -1.61
N ASP A 23 -1.31 -14.52 -2.07
CA ASP A 23 0.06 -14.20 -2.46
C ASP A 23 0.94 -14.04 -1.22
N ASP A 24 0.49 -13.26 -0.23
CA ASP A 24 1.22 -13.08 1.05
C ASP A 24 1.42 -14.41 1.79
N ILE A 25 0.39 -15.26 1.87
CA ILE A 25 0.49 -16.58 2.49
C ILE A 25 1.37 -17.53 1.65
N GLY A 26 1.30 -17.40 0.32
CA GLY A 26 2.16 -18.13 -0.61
C GLY A 26 3.63 -17.84 -0.35
N TYR A 27 3.98 -16.55 -0.28
CA TYR A 27 5.33 -16.07 -0.03
C TYR A 27 5.88 -16.59 1.31
N GLU A 28 5.10 -16.51 2.39
CA GLU A 28 5.46 -17.08 3.70
C GLU A 28 5.77 -18.60 3.62
N LEU A 29 5.02 -19.34 2.79
CA LEU A 29 5.19 -20.77 2.58
C LEU A 29 6.23 -21.13 1.49
N GLY A 30 6.98 -20.13 1.01
CA GLY A 30 8.00 -20.30 -0.03
C GLY A 30 7.42 -20.67 -1.39
N ILE A 31 6.30 -20.05 -1.76
CA ILE A 31 5.70 -20.11 -3.09
C ILE A 31 5.66 -18.70 -3.66
N ASP A 32 6.38 -18.46 -4.74
CA ASP A 32 6.32 -17.19 -5.45
C ASP A 32 5.11 -17.15 -6.40
N ASN A 33 4.49 -15.97 -6.52
CA ASN A 33 3.45 -15.66 -7.50
C ASN A 33 2.17 -16.50 -7.35
N VAL A 34 1.73 -16.79 -6.12
CA VAL A 34 0.43 -17.42 -5.93
C VAL A 34 -0.64 -16.46 -6.42
N PRO A 35 -1.55 -16.88 -7.31
CA PRO A 35 -2.54 -15.95 -7.82
C PRO A 35 -3.49 -15.53 -6.69
N CYS A 36 -3.68 -14.23 -6.56
CA CYS A 36 -4.76 -13.62 -5.81
C CYS A 36 -6.09 -14.05 -6.46
N VAL A 37 -6.72 -15.10 -5.92
CA VAL A 37 -7.98 -15.68 -6.42
C VAL A 37 -8.99 -15.80 -5.31
N GLU A 38 -10.27 -15.68 -5.67
CA GLU A 38 -11.35 -16.04 -4.77
C GLU A 38 -11.30 -17.54 -4.47
N GLN A 39 -11.35 -17.87 -3.17
CA GLN A 39 -11.32 -19.23 -2.68
C GLN A 39 -12.02 -19.31 -1.31
N ASP A 40 -12.55 -20.48 -0.98
CA ASP A 40 -13.35 -20.68 0.23
C ASP A 40 -12.77 -21.66 1.26
N ARG A 41 -11.65 -22.31 0.94
CA ARG A 41 -11.06 -23.33 1.83
C ARG A 41 -10.23 -22.70 2.94
N LEU A 42 -9.53 -21.61 2.64
CA LEU A 42 -8.79 -20.82 3.60
C LEU A 42 -9.63 -19.59 3.97
N LYS A 43 -10.08 -19.53 5.21
CA LYS A 43 -10.90 -18.43 5.74
C LYS A 43 -10.11 -17.69 6.81
N CYS A 44 -10.27 -16.37 6.86
CA CYS A 44 -9.63 -15.52 7.86
C CYS A 44 -10.70 -14.74 8.64
N TYR A 45 -10.50 -14.63 9.95
CA TYR A 45 -11.36 -13.84 10.83
C TYR A 45 -10.51 -12.99 11.76
N TRP A 46 -11.01 -11.80 12.10
CA TRP A 46 -10.32 -10.93 13.04
C TRP A 46 -10.43 -11.47 14.47
N VAL A 47 -9.28 -11.57 15.14
CA VAL A 47 -9.20 -11.74 16.59
C VAL A 47 -9.25 -10.37 17.27
N GLY A 48 -8.64 -9.38 16.65
CA GLY A 48 -8.73 -7.97 17.02
C GLY A 48 -8.12 -7.13 15.92
N ASN A 49 -8.70 -5.96 15.63
CA ASN A 49 -8.23 -5.07 14.58
C ASN A 49 -8.23 -3.61 15.04
N TRP A 50 -7.45 -2.80 14.34
CA TRP A 50 -7.46 -1.34 14.45
C TRP A 50 -7.15 -0.73 13.10
N TYR A 51 -7.43 0.57 12.97
CA TYR A 51 -7.20 1.31 11.74
C TYR A 51 -5.80 1.95 11.76
N CYS A 52 -4.97 1.60 10.77
CA CYS A 52 -3.63 2.17 10.58
C CYS A 52 -3.59 2.92 9.25
N THR A 53 -3.66 4.24 9.33
CA THR A 53 -3.66 5.16 8.18
C THR A 53 -4.86 4.99 7.26
N ASP A 54 -4.79 4.05 6.31
CA ASP A 54 -5.75 3.78 5.25
C ASP A 54 -6.12 2.29 5.15
N SER A 55 -5.78 1.48 6.16
CA SER A 55 -6.09 0.04 6.18
C SER A 55 -6.33 -0.50 7.59
N TYR A 56 -7.14 -1.55 7.70
CA TYR A 56 -7.29 -2.31 8.95
C TYR A 56 -6.14 -3.31 9.10
N VAL A 57 -5.52 -3.31 10.27
CA VAL A 57 -4.44 -4.24 10.65
C VAL A 57 -4.77 -4.85 12.01
N GLY A 58 -4.04 -5.89 12.39
CA GLY A 58 -4.14 -6.47 13.73
C GLY A 58 -3.87 -7.96 13.77
N TYR A 59 -4.67 -8.66 14.57
CA TYR A 59 -4.54 -10.08 14.85
C TYR A 59 -5.59 -10.87 14.07
N ARG A 60 -5.15 -11.88 13.33
CA ARG A 60 -6.04 -12.72 12.51
C ARG A 60 -5.89 -14.19 12.86
N MET A 61 -6.99 -14.92 12.70
CA MET A 61 -7.04 -16.38 12.82
C MET A 61 -7.45 -16.97 11.47
N TYR A 62 -6.61 -17.85 10.95
CA TYR A 62 -6.84 -18.56 9.69
C TYR A 62 -7.38 -19.95 9.97
N PHE A 63 -8.35 -20.36 9.17
CA PHE A 63 -8.94 -21.68 9.18
C PHE A 63 -8.81 -22.31 7.80
N PHE A 64 -8.28 -23.53 7.72
CA PHE A 64 -8.23 -24.31 6.49
C PHE A 64 -9.21 -25.47 6.62
N ASP A 65 -10.19 -25.54 5.72
CA ASP A 65 -11.31 -26.50 5.80
C ASP A 65 -11.97 -26.51 7.21
N ASP A 66 -12.21 -25.32 7.74
CA ASP A 66 -12.79 -25.05 9.07
C ASP A 66 -11.95 -25.49 10.30
N GLU A 67 -10.74 -26.01 10.10
CA GLU A 67 -9.75 -26.29 11.16
C GLU A 67 -8.82 -25.08 11.38
N PRO A 68 -8.53 -24.66 12.64
CA PRO A 68 -7.58 -23.58 12.91
C PRO A 68 -6.20 -23.95 12.34
N ALA A 69 -5.66 -23.12 11.45
CA ALA A 69 -4.43 -23.40 10.71
C ALA A 69 -3.26 -22.51 11.15
N ALA A 70 -3.51 -21.21 11.28
CA ALA A 70 -2.48 -20.23 11.63
C ALA A 70 -3.08 -19.05 12.40
N PHE A 71 -2.20 -18.37 13.12
CA PHE A 71 -2.44 -17.05 13.70
C PHE A 71 -1.46 -16.06 13.09
N SER A 72 -1.89 -14.83 12.81
CA SER A 72 -0.99 -13.80 12.29
C SER A 72 -1.09 -12.48 13.05
N ILE A 73 -0.05 -11.68 12.87
CA ILE A 73 0.08 -10.35 13.47
C ILE A 73 0.58 -9.37 12.41
N GLN A 74 -0.19 -8.30 12.19
CA GLN A 74 0.23 -7.14 11.43
C GLN A 74 0.04 -5.88 12.28
N LEU A 75 1.15 -5.23 12.67
CA LEU A 75 1.08 -4.10 13.62
C LEU A 75 0.85 -2.74 12.95
N GLY A 76 1.10 -2.63 11.65
CA GLY A 76 0.92 -1.41 10.87
C GLY A 76 0.80 -1.70 9.38
N ARG A 77 0.23 -0.77 8.61
CA ARG A 77 -0.06 -0.94 7.17
C ARG A 77 1.17 -1.18 6.30
N LYS A 78 2.35 -0.76 6.78
CA LYS A 78 3.66 -0.96 6.11
C LYS A 78 4.52 -2.01 6.81
N CYS A 79 3.97 -2.72 7.80
CA CYS A 79 4.65 -3.83 8.44
C CYS A 79 4.30 -5.12 7.71
N GLU A 80 5.30 -5.99 7.57
CA GLU A 80 5.08 -7.38 7.19
C GLU A 80 4.12 -8.05 8.18
N GLU A 81 3.29 -8.94 7.66
CA GLU A 81 2.45 -9.80 8.47
C GLU A 81 3.26 -11.03 8.90
N SER A 82 3.34 -11.27 10.22
CA SER A 82 4.04 -12.43 10.75
C SER A 82 3.06 -13.57 10.98
N PHE A 83 3.31 -14.72 10.35
CA PHE A 83 2.48 -15.91 10.47
C PHE A 83 3.05 -16.91 11.48
N HIS A 84 2.14 -17.54 12.21
CA HIS A 84 2.44 -18.59 13.19
C HIS A 84 1.53 -19.78 12.93
N TRP A 85 2.07 -20.78 12.25
CA TRP A 85 1.38 -22.03 11.93
C TRP A 85 1.29 -22.95 13.15
N PHE A 86 0.13 -23.54 13.40
CA PHE A 86 -0.05 -24.40 14.57
C PHE A 86 0.68 -25.73 14.45
N THR A 87 0.83 -26.25 13.23
CA THR A 87 1.63 -27.44 12.92
C THR A 87 2.27 -27.33 11.54
N LEU A 88 3.37 -28.05 11.33
CA LEU A 88 3.99 -28.20 10.02
C LEU A 88 3.06 -28.88 9.01
N GLU A 89 2.24 -29.82 9.48
CA GLU A 89 1.26 -30.53 8.65
C GLU A 89 0.22 -29.57 8.06
N LEU A 90 -0.33 -28.66 8.87
CA LEU A 90 -1.30 -27.65 8.41
C LEU A 90 -0.66 -26.67 7.43
N ALA A 91 0.56 -26.20 7.71
CA ALA A 91 1.31 -25.36 6.79
C ALA A 91 1.53 -26.04 5.43
N THR A 92 1.87 -27.34 5.45
CA THR A 92 2.11 -28.13 4.23
C THR A 92 0.81 -28.33 3.43
N LYS A 93 -0.31 -28.64 4.10
CA LYS A 93 -1.63 -28.77 3.46
C LYS A 93 -2.06 -27.48 2.78
N VAL A 94 -1.88 -26.33 3.44
CA VAL A 94 -2.18 -25.03 2.83
C VAL A 94 -1.25 -24.75 1.67
N ARG A 95 0.05 -25.03 1.81
CA ARG A 95 1.04 -24.87 0.73
C ARG A 95 0.66 -25.66 -0.52
N GLU A 96 0.31 -26.93 -0.37
CA GLU A 96 -0.14 -27.79 -1.47
C GLU A 96 -1.42 -27.26 -2.13
N TYR A 97 -2.35 -26.75 -1.31
CA TYR A 97 -3.55 -26.11 -1.82
C TYR A 97 -3.25 -24.86 -2.65
N LEU A 98 -2.40 -23.95 -2.15
CA LEU A 98 -2.03 -22.75 -2.89
C LEU A 98 -1.33 -23.06 -4.22
N LEU A 99 -0.48 -24.09 -4.26
CA LEU A 99 0.13 -24.57 -5.52
C LEU A 99 -0.93 -25.07 -6.51
N SER A 100 -2.01 -25.71 -6.03
CA SER A 100 -3.09 -26.18 -6.88
C SER A 100 -3.92 -25.04 -7.50
N LEU A 101 -3.87 -23.84 -6.92
CA LEU A 101 -4.52 -22.65 -7.46
C LEU A 101 -3.71 -22.00 -8.59
N ASN A 102 -2.44 -22.37 -8.74
CA ASN A 102 -1.56 -21.73 -9.69
C ASN A 102 -1.95 -22.10 -11.12
N GLN A 103 -2.32 -21.09 -11.90
CA GLN A 103 -2.62 -21.20 -13.32
C GLN A 103 -1.51 -20.47 -14.09
N GLU A 104 -1.16 -20.97 -15.28
CA GLU A 104 -0.26 -20.24 -16.17
C GLU A 104 -0.88 -18.85 -16.46
N LYS A 105 -0.21 -17.79 -16.02
CA LYS A 105 -0.61 -16.42 -16.33
C LYS A 105 0.05 -16.01 -17.65
N GLU A 106 -0.77 -15.49 -18.56
CA GLU A 106 -0.25 -14.78 -19.73
C GLU A 106 0.45 -13.48 -19.30
N LEU A 107 1.44 -13.05 -20.07
CA LEU A 107 2.17 -11.80 -19.83
C LEU A 107 1.20 -10.61 -19.92
N ASN A 108 0.87 -9.99 -18.79
CA ASN A 108 0.03 -8.79 -18.72
C ASN A 108 0.89 -7.57 -18.42
N ILE A 109 1.28 -6.83 -19.47
CA ILE A 109 2.15 -5.66 -19.37
C ILE A 109 1.55 -4.48 -20.13
N SER A 110 1.79 -3.27 -19.63
CA SER A 110 1.63 -2.03 -20.40
C SER A 110 2.93 -1.73 -21.12
N ILE A 111 2.89 -1.57 -22.44
CA ILE A 111 4.05 -1.19 -23.26
C ILE A 111 3.97 0.32 -23.49
N CYS A 112 5.02 1.06 -23.13
CA CYS A 112 5.17 2.47 -23.48
C CYS A 112 6.10 2.64 -24.69
N ASP A 113 5.92 3.75 -25.43
CA ASP A 113 6.87 4.18 -26.45
C ASP A 113 8.00 4.98 -25.78
N ILE A 114 9.24 4.54 -25.96
CA ILE A 114 10.41 5.25 -25.43
C ILE A 114 10.59 6.65 -26.05
N ASN A 115 9.93 6.92 -27.18
CA ASN A 115 9.92 8.22 -27.85
C ASN A 115 8.67 9.05 -27.53
N GLU A 116 7.83 8.61 -26.58
CA GLU A 116 6.67 9.37 -26.12
C GLU A 116 7.11 10.71 -25.51
N ASP A 117 6.50 11.80 -25.97
CA ASP A 117 6.71 13.14 -25.41
C ASP A 117 5.89 13.29 -24.13
N ILE A 118 6.58 13.28 -22.99
CA ILE A 118 6.00 13.47 -21.66
C ILE A 118 6.12 14.92 -21.15
N GLY A 119 6.53 15.85 -22.02
CA GLY A 119 6.84 17.24 -21.70
C GLY A 119 8.21 17.44 -21.06
N ASP A 120 8.43 18.63 -20.49
CA ASP A 120 9.71 19.03 -19.88
C ASP A 120 9.66 19.13 -18.35
N SER A 121 8.50 18.84 -17.75
CA SER A 121 8.26 19.02 -16.30
C SER A 121 7.09 18.17 -15.80
N TYR A 122 6.92 18.09 -14.49
CA TYR A 122 5.79 17.45 -13.82
C TYR A 122 5.07 18.41 -12.88
N LYS A 123 3.86 18.03 -12.46
CA LYS A 123 3.05 18.74 -11.47
C LYS A 123 2.93 17.96 -10.17
N LEU A 124 2.68 18.69 -9.10
CA LEU A 124 2.37 18.16 -7.78
C LEU A 124 0.97 18.60 -7.38
N GLU A 125 0.31 17.78 -6.57
CA GLU A 125 -1.06 18.05 -6.10
C GLU A 125 -1.06 18.72 -4.71
N PHE A 126 -0.10 18.38 -3.86
CA PHE A 126 -0.02 18.90 -2.49
C PHE A 126 1.35 19.47 -2.18
N ASN A 127 1.39 20.58 -1.44
CA ASN A 127 2.62 21.27 -1.08
C ASN A 127 3.57 20.41 -0.23
N GLU A 128 3.03 19.45 0.52
CA GLU A 128 3.85 18.52 1.29
C GLU A 128 4.65 17.55 0.39
N GLN A 129 4.21 17.33 -0.86
CA GLN A 129 4.94 16.50 -1.84
C GLN A 129 6.21 17.18 -2.38
N ILE A 130 6.44 18.46 -2.09
CA ILE A 130 7.68 19.13 -2.49
C ILE A 130 8.84 18.55 -1.67
N LEU A 131 9.69 17.78 -2.35
CA LEU A 131 10.95 17.24 -1.82
C LEU A 131 12.18 18.08 -2.21
N ASN A 132 12.11 18.80 -3.34
CA ASN A 132 13.19 19.66 -3.82
C ASN A 132 12.64 21.01 -4.30
N PHE A 133 12.95 22.07 -3.55
CA PHE A 133 12.45 23.42 -3.76
C PHE A 133 13.10 24.12 -4.97
N ASN A 134 14.25 23.63 -5.46
CA ASN A 134 15.07 24.32 -6.45
C ASN A 134 14.62 24.12 -7.91
N ARG A 135 13.50 23.43 -8.13
CA ARG A 135 13.02 22.97 -9.45
C ARG A 135 11.70 23.62 -9.86
N ALA A 136 11.14 24.46 -9.01
CA ALA A 136 9.85 25.07 -9.26
C ALA A 136 9.96 26.15 -10.34
N LYS A 137 9.02 26.11 -11.27
CA LYS A 137 8.81 27.10 -12.31
C LYS A 137 7.38 27.59 -12.29
N LEU A 138 7.19 28.87 -12.51
CA LEU A 138 5.89 29.47 -12.79
C LEU A 138 5.98 30.16 -14.16
N ASN A 139 5.09 29.82 -15.09
CA ASN A 139 5.13 30.33 -16.47
C ASN A 139 6.52 30.16 -17.14
N ASN A 140 7.16 29.00 -16.92
CA ASN A 140 8.52 28.66 -17.38
C ASN A 140 9.68 29.45 -16.76
N GLU A 141 9.42 30.35 -15.81
CA GLU A 141 10.46 31.06 -15.07
C GLU A 141 10.74 30.37 -13.73
N LYS A 142 12.03 30.22 -13.39
CA LYS A 142 12.43 29.62 -12.12
C LYS A 142 12.00 30.52 -10.95
N VAL A 143 11.37 29.92 -9.95
CA VAL A 143 10.93 30.61 -8.73
C VAL A 143 11.56 29.97 -7.50
N GLU A 144 11.72 30.76 -6.45
CA GLU A 144 12.14 30.27 -5.14
C GLU A 144 10.89 30.00 -4.30
N ILE A 145 10.68 28.76 -3.86
CA ILE A 145 9.63 28.45 -2.89
C ILE A 145 10.15 28.80 -1.49
N LEU A 146 9.52 29.78 -0.85
CA LEU A 146 9.88 30.29 0.47
C LEU A 146 9.23 29.49 1.60
N GLU A 147 7.96 29.10 1.42
CA GLU A 147 7.17 28.50 2.50
C GLU A 147 6.05 27.60 1.96
N LYS A 148 5.80 26.47 2.65
CA LYS A 148 4.58 25.66 2.48
C LYS A 148 3.50 26.20 3.41
N ILE A 149 2.35 26.58 2.87
CA ILE A 149 1.26 27.13 3.67
C ILE A 149 0.39 25.99 4.19
N LYS A 150 0.34 25.83 5.52
CA LYS A 150 -0.40 24.76 6.19
C LYS A 150 -1.72 25.26 6.76
N HIS A 151 -2.83 24.66 6.35
CA HIS A 151 -4.18 24.89 6.87
C HIS A 151 -4.83 23.60 7.40
N THR A 152 -4.31 22.44 7.02
CA THR A 152 -4.79 21.14 7.49
C THR A 152 -3.75 20.42 8.37
N THR A 153 -4.22 19.50 9.21
CA THR A 153 -3.34 18.58 9.93
C THR A 153 -2.96 17.36 9.08
N CYS A 154 -3.64 17.14 7.96
CA CYS A 154 -3.53 15.93 7.13
C CYS A 154 -2.51 16.04 6.00
N GLY A 155 -1.87 17.20 5.80
CA GLY A 155 -0.86 17.39 4.75
C GLY A 155 -1.43 17.45 3.32
N ILE A 156 -2.70 17.83 3.20
CA ILE A 156 -3.42 17.97 1.91
C ILE A 156 -3.48 19.43 1.45
N ASP A 157 -2.57 20.26 1.94
CA ASP A 157 -2.52 21.68 1.64
C ASP A 157 -1.90 21.92 0.26
N THR A 158 -2.46 22.86 -0.50
CA THR A 158 -2.05 23.09 -1.90
C THR A 158 -1.23 24.38 -2.07
N LYS A 159 -1.29 25.31 -1.11
CA LYS A 159 -0.73 26.65 -1.30
C LYS A 159 0.74 26.75 -0.89
N VAL A 160 1.50 27.53 -1.64
CA VAL A 160 2.89 27.88 -1.32
C VAL A 160 3.12 29.37 -1.47
N LYS A 161 4.06 29.89 -0.68
CA LYS A 161 4.61 31.23 -0.87
C LYS A 161 5.88 31.11 -1.73
N ILE A 162 5.93 31.88 -2.81
CA ILE A 162 7.06 31.91 -3.73
C ILE A 162 7.63 33.32 -3.86
N LYS A 163 8.87 33.40 -4.33
CA LYS A 163 9.55 34.62 -4.76
C LYS A 163 9.90 34.52 -6.24
N LEU A 164 9.49 35.54 -6.98
CA LEU A 164 9.76 35.71 -8.40
C LEU A 164 11.17 36.28 -8.65
N PRO A 165 11.70 36.18 -9.89
CA PRO A 165 13.02 36.72 -10.24
C PRO A 165 13.17 38.23 -10.00
N ASP A 166 12.09 38.99 -10.11
CA ASP A 166 12.05 40.43 -9.83
C ASP A 166 12.03 40.77 -8.32
N GLY A 167 11.94 39.75 -7.48
CA GLY A 167 11.90 39.86 -6.03
C GLY A 167 10.48 39.95 -5.45
N GLU A 168 9.42 39.98 -6.26
CA GLU A 168 8.03 39.96 -5.78
C GLU A 168 7.71 38.63 -5.08
N GLU A 169 7.03 38.70 -3.94
CA GLU A 169 6.53 37.53 -3.21
C GLU A 169 5.03 37.36 -3.43
N LYS A 170 4.58 36.13 -3.72
CA LYS A 170 3.16 35.82 -3.90
C LYS A 170 2.78 34.45 -3.39
N HIS A 171 1.49 34.27 -3.12
CA HIS A 171 0.90 32.98 -2.80
C HIS A 171 0.30 32.40 -4.06
N VAL A 172 0.64 31.15 -4.37
CA VAL A 172 0.11 30.42 -5.52
C VAL A 172 -0.37 29.04 -5.08
N ASP A 173 -1.25 28.44 -5.88
CA ASP A 173 -1.54 27.02 -5.76
C ASP A 173 -0.38 26.22 -6.36
N ILE A 174 -0.03 25.09 -5.75
CA ILE A 174 1.02 24.21 -6.28
C ILE A 174 0.68 23.68 -7.67
N SER A 175 -0.61 23.56 -8.01
CA SER A 175 -1.04 23.15 -9.35
C SER A 175 -0.63 24.14 -10.46
N ASP A 176 -0.32 25.39 -10.09
CA ASP A 176 0.16 26.42 -11.02
C ASP A 176 1.67 26.32 -11.28
N LEU A 177 2.39 25.53 -10.46
CA LEU A 177 3.82 25.31 -10.59
C LEU A 177 4.12 24.08 -11.45
N ASN A 178 5.16 24.20 -12.25
CA ASN A 178 5.81 23.08 -12.93
C ASN A 178 7.13 22.77 -12.22
N PHE A 179 7.52 21.49 -12.17
CA PHE A 179 8.76 21.05 -11.55
C PHE A 179 9.64 20.34 -12.58
N ASP A 180 10.90 20.77 -12.69
CA ASP A 180 11.84 20.17 -13.63
C ASP A 180 12.18 18.71 -13.29
N PHE A 181 12.30 17.87 -14.31
CA PHE A 181 12.72 16.47 -14.18
C PHE A 181 14.13 16.32 -13.64
N HIS A 182 14.42 15.18 -13.00
CA HIS A 182 15.74 14.83 -12.47
C HIS A 182 16.68 14.36 -13.58
N ILE A 183 17.05 15.27 -14.47
CA ILE A 183 17.96 15.03 -15.59
C ILE A 183 19.18 15.94 -15.52
N THR A 184 20.29 15.49 -16.11
CA THR A 184 21.50 16.29 -16.34
C THR A 184 21.54 16.71 -17.81
N GLU A 185 22.06 17.91 -18.06
CA GLU A 185 22.43 18.35 -19.42
C GLU A 185 23.63 17.56 -19.97
#